data_AF-A0A3D2LAW6-F1
#
_entry.id   AF-A0A3D2LAW6-F1
#
_cell.length_a   1.000
_cell.length_b   1.000
_cell.length_c   1.000
_cell.angle_alpha   90.00
_cell.angle_beta   90.00
_cell.angle_gamma   90.00
#
_symmetry.space_group_name_H-M   'P 1'
#
loop_
_entity.id
_entity.type
_entity.pdbx_description
1 polymer ?
#
loop_
_entity_poly.entity_id
_entity_poly.type
_entity_poly.pdbx_seq_one_letter_code
_entity_poly.pdbx_strand_id
1 'polypeptide(L)'
;MKARHLFERIRTLWPDSIILTSDASSGSGDPIWSVVHCYDSLEPQIDHDDWLAIGAWSFHQALTELARLKLESGSKMVFPAEVSLEAFDANMRENLTDETWQEERSRYGH
;
A
#
# COMPACT_ATOMS: atom_id res chain seq x y z
N MET A 1 -10.08 -13.88 7.62
CA MET A 1 -9.71 -14.06 6.18
C MET A 1 -8.20 -14.30 6.16
N LYS A 2 -7.67 -15.22 5.33
CA LYS A 2 -6.20 -15.44 5.32
C LYS A 2 -5.50 -14.22 4.71
N ALA A 3 -4.38 -13.79 5.28
CA ALA A 3 -3.56 -12.66 4.80
C ALA A 3 -3.37 -12.64 3.27
N ARG A 4 -3.09 -13.82 2.71
CA ARG A 4 -2.94 -14.04 1.26
C ARG A 4 -4.17 -13.63 0.43
N HIS A 5 -5.39 -13.92 0.89
CA HIS A 5 -6.60 -13.54 0.14
C HIS A 5 -6.82 -12.03 0.13
N LEU A 6 -6.54 -11.38 1.27
CA LEU A 6 -6.64 -9.93 1.40
C LEU A 6 -5.59 -9.25 0.51
N PHE A 7 -4.34 -9.72 0.57
CA PHE A 7 -3.25 -9.25 -0.28
C PHE A 7 -3.58 -9.34 -1.77
N GLU A 8 -4.01 -10.51 -2.25
CA GLU A 8 -4.37 -10.69 -3.67
C GLU A 8 -5.50 -9.76 -4.09
N ARG A 9 -6.52 -9.58 -3.23
CA ARG A 9 -7.64 -8.67 -3.49
C ARG A 9 -7.16 -7.23 -3.59
N ILE A 10 -6.38 -6.75 -2.62
CA ILE A 10 -5.90 -5.37 -2.61
C ILE A 10 -5.00 -5.10 -3.80
N ARG A 11 -4.10 -6.03 -4.13
CA ARG A 11 -3.19 -5.89 -5.27
C ARG A 11 -3.92 -5.59 -6.58
N THR A 12 -5.11 -6.16 -6.79
CA THR A 12 -5.93 -5.91 -7.99
C THR A 12 -6.57 -4.53 -8.05
N LEU A 13 -6.60 -3.79 -6.94
CA LEU A 13 -7.11 -2.42 -6.89
C LEU A 13 -6.07 -1.39 -7.37
N TRP A 14 -4.78 -1.76 -7.34
CA TRP A 14 -3.69 -0.88 -7.76
C TRP A 14 -3.46 -0.94 -9.28
N PRO A 15 -2.95 0.14 -9.89
CA PRO A 15 -2.55 0.12 -11.29
C PRO A 15 -1.39 -0.86 -11.54
N ASP A 16 -1.24 -1.34 -12.77
CA ASP A 16 -0.16 -2.27 -13.14
C ASP A 16 1.25 -1.67 -12.94
N SER A 17 1.39 -0.36 -13.12
CA SER A 17 2.63 0.38 -12.95
C SER A 17 2.37 1.81 -12.51
N ILE A 18 3.28 2.37 -11.72
CA ILE A 18 3.25 3.77 -11.27
C ILE A 18 4.54 4.43 -11.76
N ILE A 19 4.40 5.53 -12.50
CA ILE A 19 5.53 6.36 -12.89
C ILE A 19 5.87 7.25 -11.68
N LEU A 20 7.09 7.14 -11.18
CA LEU A 20 7.60 7.94 -10.07
C LEU A 20 8.13 9.26 -10.65
N THR A 21 7.30 10.29 -10.63
CA THR A 21 7.67 11.61 -11.15
C THR A 21 7.67 12.63 -10.02
N SER A 22 8.72 13.43 -9.95
CA SER A 22 8.68 14.71 -9.24
C SER A 22 7.66 15.60 -9.93
N ASP A 23 6.42 15.58 -9.46
CA ASP A 23 5.46 16.59 -9.88
C ASP A 23 5.89 17.91 -9.22
N ALA A 24 6.12 18.94 -10.02
CA ALA A 24 6.50 20.27 -9.52
C ALA A 24 5.29 21.10 -9.07
N SER A 25 4.08 20.56 -9.19
CA SER A 25 2.78 21.24 -9.03
C SER A 25 2.17 21.05 -7.64
N SER A 26 2.50 19.97 -6.92
CA SER A 26 2.07 19.67 -5.55
C SER A 26 2.93 20.33 -4.48
N GLY A 27 3.98 21.07 -4.86
CA GLY A 27 4.90 21.72 -3.93
C GLY A 27 5.86 20.75 -3.22
N SER A 28 5.64 19.44 -3.36
CA SER A 28 6.47 18.37 -2.84
C SER A 28 7.11 17.62 -4.00
N GLY A 29 8.21 18.14 -4.54
CA GLY A 29 8.92 17.56 -5.70
C GLY A 29 9.53 16.16 -5.49
N ASP A 30 9.09 15.41 -4.48
CA ASP A 30 9.51 14.04 -4.22
C ASP A 30 8.71 13.05 -5.09
N PRO A 31 9.36 12.26 -5.97
CA PRO A 31 8.69 11.25 -6.79
C PRO A 31 7.84 10.24 -6.01
N ILE A 32 8.07 10.10 -4.70
CA ILE A 32 7.30 9.19 -3.85
C ILE A 32 5.81 9.53 -3.79
N TRP A 33 5.44 10.81 -3.99
CA TRP A 33 4.03 11.25 -3.97
C TRP A 33 3.17 10.61 -5.05
N SER A 34 3.78 10.11 -6.14
CA SER A 34 3.06 9.33 -7.14
C SER A 34 2.39 8.08 -6.54
N VAL A 35 2.98 7.46 -5.52
CA VAL A 35 2.39 6.32 -4.80
C VAL A 35 1.26 6.77 -3.87
N VAL A 36 1.42 7.93 -3.23
CA VAL A 36 0.39 8.53 -2.35
C VAL A 36 -0.85 8.90 -3.15
N HIS A 37 -0.70 9.56 -4.30
CA HIS A 37 -1.82 9.92 -5.16
C HIS A 37 -2.62 8.71 -5.67
N CYS A 38 -1.94 7.57 -5.89
CA CYS A 38 -2.64 6.33 -6.18
C CYS A 38 -3.48 5.86 -5.00
N TYR A 39 -2.96 5.93 -3.77
CA TYR A 39 -3.73 5.63 -2.56
C TYR A 39 -4.90 6.59 -2.36
N ASP A 40 -4.68 7.92 -2.47
CA ASP A 40 -5.72 8.94 -2.34
C ASP A 40 -6.89 8.73 -3.31
N SER A 41 -6.60 8.19 -4.50
CA SER A 41 -7.62 7.86 -5.50
C SER A 41 -8.39 6.57 -5.19
N LEU A 42 -7.79 5.67 -4.42
CA LEU A 42 -8.36 4.38 -4.01
C LEU A 42 -9.15 4.48 -2.70
N GLU A 43 -8.68 5.28 -1.75
CA GLU A 43 -9.22 5.37 -0.39
C GLU A 43 -10.75 5.60 -0.35
N PRO A 44 -11.33 6.56 -1.10
CA PRO A 44 -12.79 6.78 -1.09
C PRO A 44 -13.62 5.60 -1.63
N GLN A 45 -12.98 4.63 -2.30
CA GLN A 45 -13.65 3.45 -2.85
C GLN A 45 -13.66 2.28 -1.86
N ILE A 46 -12.89 2.36 -0.78
CA ILE A 46 -12.67 1.26 0.18
C ILE A 46 -12.82 1.69 1.64
N ASP A 47 -13.02 2.97 1.92
CA ASP A 47 -13.17 3.54 3.27
C ASP A 47 -14.33 2.94 4.09
N HIS A 48 -15.34 2.41 3.40
CA HIS A 48 -16.52 1.79 4.00
C HIS A 48 -16.29 0.34 4.46
N ASP A 49 -15.14 -0.26 4.13
CA ASP A 49 -14.75 -1.60 4.56
C ASP A 49 -13.42 -1.50 5.30
N ASP A 50 -13.51 -1.40 6.63
CA ASP A 50 -12.37 -1.30 7.57
C ASP A 50 -11.25 -2.31 7.26
N TRP A 51 -11.63 -3.52 6.83
CA TRP A 51 -10.67 -4.57 6.50
C TRP A 51 -9.94 -4.34 5.18
N LEU A 52 -10.63 -3.77 4.18
CA LEU A 52 -9.99 -3.33 2.95
C LEU A 52 -9.19 -2.05 3.16
N ALA A 53 -9.67 -1.13 3.98
CA ALA A 53 -9.00 0.13 4.29
C ALA A 53 -7.64 -0.13 4.96
N ILE A 54 -7.61 -0.88 6.07
CA ILE A 54 -6.33 -1.18 6.75
C ILE A 54 -5.39 -1.99 5.85
N GLY A 55 -5.92 -2.91 5.05
CA GLY A 55 -5.12 -3.68 4.12
C GLY A 55 -4.54 -2.79 3.01
N ALA A 56 -5.32 -1.90 2.42
CA ALA A 56 -4.83 -0.98 1.39
C ALA A 56 -3.79 -0.02 1.94
N TRP A 57 -3.94 0.42 3.19
CA TRP A 57 -2.93 1.19 3.91
C TRP A 57 -1.62 0.39 4.09
N SER A 58 -1.70 -0.86 4.57
CA SER A 58 -0.53 -1.73 4.68
C SER A 58 0.17 -2.01 3.34
N PHE A 59 -0.62 -2.17 2.27
CA PHE A 59 -0.08 -2.33 0.92
C PHE A 59 0.58 -1.04 0.42
N HIS A 60 -0.04 0.12 0.68
CA HIS A 60 0.52 1.43 0.35
C HIS A 60 1.88 1.66 1.04
N GLN A 61 2.01 1.30 2.32
CA GLN A 61 3.28 1.39 3.05
C GLN A 61 4.36 0.50 2.41
N ALA A 62 4.05 -0.77 2.15
CA ALA A 62 4.98 -1.70 1.49
C ALA A 62 5.39 -1.23 0.08
N LEU A 63 4.44 -0.68 -0.70
CA LEU A 63 4.71 -0.12 -2.02
C LEU A 63 5.55 1.15 -1.95
N THR A 64 5.38 1.99 -0.92
CA THR A 64 6.18 3.18 -0.69
C THR A 64 7.64 2.82 -0.39
N GLU A 65 7.88 1.80 0.42
CA GLU A 65 9.23 1.27 0.67
C GLU A 65 9.86 0.74 -0.62
N LEU A 66 9.12 -0.06 -1.39
CA LEU A 66 9.57 -0.54 -2.69
C LEU A 66 9.90 0.60 -3.65
N ALA A 67 9.06 1.63 -3.71
CA ALA A 67 9.28 2.81 -4.55
C ALA A 67 10.55 3.58 -4.15
N ARG A 68 10.84 3.71 -2.85
CA ARG A 68 12.11 4.29 -2.37
C ARG A 68 13.31 3.49 -2.87
N LEU A 69 13.28 2.17 -2.77
CA LEU A 69 14.36 1.30 -3.29
C LEU A 69 14.51 1.43 -4.82
N LYS A 70 13.41 1.57 -5.55
CA LYS A 70 13.44 1.82 -7.00
C LYS A 70 14.08 3.19 -7.31
N LEU A 71 13.75 4.23 -6.56
CA LEU A 71 14.35 5.56 -6.73
C LEU A 71 15.84 5.57 -6.41
N GLU A 72 16.26 4.92 -5.32
CA GLU A 72 17.67 4.78 -4.92
C GLU A 72 18.50 4.04 -5.99
N SER A 73 17.88 3.08 -6.68
CA SER A 73 18.50 2.37 -7.82
C SER A 73 18.39 3.12 -9.16
N GLY A 74 17.82 4.33 -9.18
CA GLY A 74 17.68 5.17 -10.37
C GLY A 74 16.50 4.83 -11.27
N SER A 75 15.60 3.95 -10.84
CA SER A 75 14.36 3.62 -11.56
C SER A 75 13.31 4.72 -11.37
N LYS A 76 12.55 5.02 -12.43
CA LYS A 76 11.44 5.99 -12.42
C LYS A 76 10.06 5.33 -12.42
N MET A 77 10.02 4.04 -12.12
CA MET A 77 8.81 3.24 -12.19
C MET A 77 8.84 2.20 -11.08
N VAL A 78 7.68 1.96 -10.49
CA VAL A 78 7.44 0.87 -9.55
C VAL A 78 6.23 0.08 -10.01
N PHE A 79 6.26 -1.22 -9.81
CA PHE A 79 5.17 -2.11 -10.16
C PHE A 79 4.53 -2.64 -8.88
N PRO A 80 3.26 -2.34 -8.59
CA PRO A 80 2.56 -2.89 -7.42
C PRO A 80 2.59 -4.42 -7.35
N ALA A 81 2.70 -5.10 -8.50
CA ALA A 81 2.88 -6.55 -8.57
C ALA A 81 4.18 -7.08 -7.95
N GLU A 82 5.19 -6.22 -7.75
CA GLU A 82 6.47 -6.56 -7.10
C GLU A 82 6.40 -6.46 -5.56
N VAL A 83 5.32 -5.91 -4.99
CA VAL A 83 5.11 -5.92 -3.53
C VAL A 83 4.98 -7.38 -3.09
N SER A 84 5.79 -7.79 -2.11
CA SER A 84 5.74 -9.15 -1.60
C SER A 84 4.65 -9.32 -0.54
N LEU A 85 4.13 -10.54 -0.41
CA LEU A 85 3.19 -10.87 0.66
C LEU A 85 3.83 -10.67 2.03
N GLU A 86 5.14 -10.91 2.16
CA GLU A 86 5.89 -10.74 3.40
C GLU A 86 5.97 -9.27 3.83
N ALA A 87 6.24 -8.35 2.90
CA ALA A 87 6.27 -6.91 3.20
C ALA A 87 4.88 -6.38 3.55
N PHE A 88 3.85 -6.86 2.84
CA PHE A 88 2.46 -6.58 3.18
C PHE A 88 2.09 -7.10 4.58
N ASP A 89 2.42 -8.36 4.88
CA ASP A 89 2.09 -9.01 6.16
C ASP A 89 2.77 -8.31 7.34
N ALA A 90 4.03 -7.87 7.16
CA ALA A 90 4.75 -7.11 8.17
C ALA A 90 4.03 -5.80 8.50
N ASN A 91 3.70 -4.99 7.48
CA ASN A 91 2.97 -3.73 7.65
C ASN A 91 1.55 -3.94 8.21
N MET A 92 0.87 -5.02 7.81
CA MET A 92 -0.45 -5.38 8.34
C MET A 92 -0.38 -5.71 9.82
N ARG A 93 0.58 -6.53 10.25
CA ARG A 93 0.76 -6.86 11.67
C ARG A 93 1.08 -5.62 12.49
N GLU A 94 1.90 -4.71 11.97
CA GLU A 94 2.24 -3.46 12.62
C GLU A 94 1.00 -2.58 12.81
N ASN A 95 0.21 -2.35 11.76
CA ASN A 95 -1.02 -1.56 11.86
C ASN A 95 -2.05 -2.18 12.81
N LEU A 96 -2.19 -3.51 12.80
CA LEU A 96 -3.08 -4.25 13.70
C LEU A 96 -2.65 -4.22 15.18
N THR A 97 -1.50 -3.65 15.51
CA THR A 97 -1.12 -3.45 16.93
C THR A 97 -1.89 -2.31 17.58
N ASP A 98 -2.43 -1.38 16.80
CA ASP A 98 -3.29 -0.30 17.30
C ASP A 98 -4.62 -0.86 17.84
N GLU A 99 -5.07 -0.33 18.97
CA GLU A 99 -6.28 -0.78 19.65
C GLU A 99 -7.56 -0.55 18.83
N THR A 100 -7.51 0.34 17.83
CA THR A 100 -8.60 0.62 16.89
C THR A 100 -8.96 -0.59 16.03
N TRP A 101 -8.03 -1.53 15.83
CA TRP A 101 -8.20 -2.67 14.91
C TRP A 101 -8.37 -4.02 15.61
N GLN A 102 -8.93 -4.04 16.83
CA GLN A 102 -9.07 -5.28 17.60
C GLN A 102 -9.92 -6.35 16.90
N GLU A 103 -10.98 -5.96 16.20
CA GLU A 103 -11.83 -6.90 15.45
C GLU A 103 -11.07 -7.52 14.28
N GLU A 104 -10.38 -6.70 13.52
CA GLU A 104 -9.55 -7.03 12.37
C GLU A 104 -8.41 -7.96 12.79
N ARG A 105 -7.73 -7.64 13.90
CA ARG A 105 -6.66 -8.44 14.49
C ARG A 105 -7.13 -9.84 14.83
N SER A 106 -8.34 -9.99 15.38
CA SER A 106 -8.92 -11.30 15.69
C SER A 106 -9.21 -12.15 14.45
N ARG A 107 -9.46 -11.50 13.31
CA ARG A 107 -9.77 -12.14 12.01
C ARG A 107 -8.54 -12.42 11.15
N TYR A 108 -7.40 -11.82 11.49
CA TYR A 108 -6.12 -11.99 10.80
C TYR A 108 -5.48 -13.32 11.21
N GLY A 109 -5.54 -14.30 10.31
CA GLY A 109 -5.00 -15.64 10.56
C GLY A 109 -3.48 -15.68 10.40
N HIS A 110 -2.82 -16.47 11.26
CA HIS A 110 -1.41 -16.88 11.12
C HIS A 110 -1.16 -17.63 9.81
#